data_AF-A0A2K8VEK1-F1
#
_entry.id   AF-A0A2K8VEK1-F1
#
_cell.length_a   1.000
_cell.length_b   1.000
_cell.length_c   1.000
_cell.angle_alpha   90.00
_cell.angle_beta   90.00
_cell.angle_gamma   90.00
#
_symmetry.space_group_name_H-M   'P 1'
#
loop_
_entity.id
_entity.type
_entity.pdbx_description
1 polymer ?
#
loop_
_entity_poly.entity_id
_entity_poly.type
_entity_poly.pdbx_seq_one_letter_code
_entity_poly.pdbx_strand_id
1 'polypeptide(L)'
;MKPEEFKNIWTLDKNKLNSISQEKLNGLGLSENSIEFLVKSGLPESAAPFLSFSKDSNDVYDSVQKLTTIYNFLEPEFEKYIVIGSCNDGDPIVINTGNNDRIEYLDHEDYFSSQPFNSDLSAMAKCLIAYRNFVKRVQTENGEDAFLDSDFTDEQFEKLKLDLKNADSEAMESDGFWLRQLEMDLVLREDANYEK
;
A
#
# COMPACT_ATOMS: atom_id res chain seq x y z
N MET A 1 0.78 0.50 14.57
CA MET A 1 0.21 1.85 14.71
C MET A 1 -1.27 1.69 14.99
N LYS A 2 -1.86 2.49 15.87
CA LYS A 2 -3.31 2.41 16.11
C LYS A 2 -4.08 3.07 14.96
N PRO A 3 -5.33 2.66 14.67
CA PRO A 3 -6.10 3.23 13.56
C PRO A 3 -6.29 4.76 13.68
N GLU A 4 -6.62 5.24 14.88
CA GLU A 4 -6.80 6.68 15.13
C GLU A 4 -5.49 7.48 14.99
N GLU A 5 -4.35 6.85 15.31
CA GLU A 5 -3.04 7.46 15.13
C GLU A 5 -2.73 7.65 13.65
N PHE A 6 -2.96 6.60 12.84
CA PHE A 6 -2.84 6.69 11.38
C PHE A 6 -3.74 7.78 10.81
N LYS A 7 -5.03 7.78 11.20
CA LYS A 7 -6.01 8.77 10.76
C LYS A 7 -5.57 10.20 11.04
N ASN A 8 -5.12 10.46 12.27
CA ASN A 8 -4.66 11.77 12.67
C ASN A 8 -3.43 12.18 11.85
N ILE A 9 -2.42 11.32 11.74
CA ILE A 9 -1.19 11.64 11.01
C ILE A 9 -1.47 11.85 9.51
N TRP A 10 -2.35 11.04 8.92
CA TRP A 10 -2.66 11.12 7.50
C TRP A 10 -3.38 12.43 7.14
N THR A 11 -4.37 12.81 7.95
CA THR A 11 -5.25 13.96 7.68
C THR A 11 -4.66 15.33 8.01
N LEU A 12 -3.52 15.39 8.74
CA LEU A 12 -2.80 16.66 9.00
C LEU A 12 -2.47 17.44 7.72
N ASP A 13 -2.25 16.72 6.62
CA ASP A 13 -1.87 17.30 5.33
C ASP A 13 -3.05 17.56 4.40
N LYS A 14 -4.28 17.58 4.93
CA LYS A 14 -5.54 17.66 4.17
C LYS A 14 -5.79 16.48 3.22
N ASN A 15 -4.99 15.41 3.33
CA ASN A 15 -5.27 14.15 2.65
C ASN A 15 -6.54 13.54 3.22
N LYS A 16 -7.32 12.92 2.34
CA LYS A 16 -8.59 12.27 2.70
C LYS A 16 -8.37 10.78 2.97
N LEU A 17 -9.24 10.25 3.84
CA LEU A 17 -9.39 8.81 4.06
C LEU A 17 -10.84 8.45 3.73
N ASN A 18 -11.01 7.37 2.97
CA ASN A 18 -12.28 6.78 2.65
C ASN A 18 -12.66 5.83 3.78
N SER A 19 -13.71 6.17 4.53
CA SER A 19 -14.26 5.30 5.56
C SER A 19 -14.84 4.04 4.93
N ILE A 20 -14.65 2.90 5.58
CA ILE A 20 -15.25 1.63 5.18
C ILE A 20 -16.22 1.19 6.27
N SER A 21 -17.48 0.95 5.90
CA SER A 21 -18.51 0.55 6.86
C SER A 21 -18.27 -0.86 7.39
N GLN A 22 -18.69 -1.09 8.64
CA GLN A 22 -18.71 -2.41 9.24
C GLN A 22 -19.52 -3.41 8.40
N GLU A 23 -20.64 -2.95 7.83
CA GLU A 23 -21.51 -3.78 6.97
C GLU A 23 -20.75 -4.32 5.77
N LYS A 24 -19.92 -3.49 5.14
CA LYS A 24 -19.11 -3.86 3.98
C LYS A 24 -18.10 -4.96 4.30
N LEU A 25 -17.53 -4.94 5.50
CA LEU A 25 -16.49 -5.87 5.94
C LEU A 25 -17.05 -7.19 6.50
N ASN A 26 -18.31 -7.20 6.91
CA ASN A 26 -18.94 -8.37 7.50
C ASN A 26 -18.97 -9.55 6.51
N GLY A 27 -18.54 -10.72 6.96
CA GLY A 27 -18.53 -11.94 6.14
C GLY A 27 -17.37 -12.04 5.15
N LEU A 28 -16.44 -11.07 5.13
CA LEU A 28 -15.20 -11.16 4.35
C LEU A 28 -14.13 -12.04 5.00
N GLY A 29 -14.35 -12.53 6.22
CA GLY A 29 -13.40 -13.41 6.91
C GLY A 29 -12.22 -12.70 7.57
N LEU A 30 -12.21 -11.35 7.58
CA LEU A 30 -11.22 -10.52 8.25
C LEU A 30 -11.25 -10.71 9.77
N SER A 31 -10.09 -10.56 10.41
CA SER A 31 -9.98 -10.51 11.87
C SER A 31 -10.64 -9.25 12.45
N GLU A 32 -11.00 -9.31 13.74
CA GLU A 32 -11.57 -8.17 14.48
C GLU A 32 -10.63 -6.95 14.45
N ASN A 33 -9.32 -7.17 14.53
CA ASN A 33 -8.32 -6.11 14.50
C ASN A 33 -8.30 -5.40 13.13
N SER A 34 -8.36 -6.16 12.04
CA SER A 34 -8.38 -5.58 10.68
C SER A 34 -9.67 -4.82 10.41
N ILE A 35 -10.80 -5.38 10.85
CA ILE A 35 -12.10 -4.71 10.79
C ILE A 35 -12.06 -3.39 11.58
N GLU A 36 -11.60 -3.42 12.84
CA GLU A 36 -11.48 -2.23 13.66
C GLU A 36 -10.60 -1.17 12.98
N PHE A 37 -9.50 -1.59 12.36
CA PHE A 37 -8.60 -0.69 11.64
C PHE A 37 -9.31 0.01 10.49
N LEU A 38 -9.88 -0.75 9.55
CA LEU A 38 -10.55 -0.21 8.37
C LEU A 38 -11.76 0.67 8.71
N VAL A 39 -12.53 0.32 9.75
CA VAL A 39 -13.69 1.13 10.18
C VAL A 39 -13.25 2.46 10.80
N LYS A 40 -12.24 2.45 11.66
CA LYS A 40 -11.83 3.65 12.41
C LYS A 40 -11.02 4.62 11.56
N SER A 41 -10.04 4.11 10.82
CA SER A 41 -9.18 4.95 9.99
C SER A 41 -9.69 5.13 8.57
N GLY A 42 -10.26 4.08 7.98
CA GLY A 42 -10.39 4.00 6.52
C GLY A 42 -9.04 3.79 5.84
N LEU A 43 -9.04 3.91 4.51
CA LEU A 43 -7.86 3.87 3.65
C LEU A 43 -7.72 5.20 2.89
N PRO A 44 -6.52 5.61 2.46
CA PRO A 44 -6.40 6.74 1.56
C PRO A 44 -7.14 6.51 0.24
N GLU A 45 -7.31 7.55 -0.59
CA GLU A 45 -7.74 7.34 -1.98
C GLU A 45 -6.57 6.84 -2.82
N SER A 46 -5.42 7.49 -2.65
CA SER A 46 -4.16 7.10 -3.24
C SER A 46 -3.01 7.44 -2.30
N ALA A 47 -1.88 6.79 -2.51
CA ALA A 47 -0.64 7.07 -1.82
C ALA A 47 0.56 6.88 -2.76
N ALA A 48 1.64 7.60 -2.51
CA ALA A 48 2.90 7.27 -3.15
C ALA A 48 3.41 5.90 -2.62
N PRO A 49 4.02 5.07 -3.48
CA PRO A 49 4.23 5.28 -4.92
C PRO A 49 3.12 4.65 -5.77
N PHE A 50 2.36 5.48 -6.48
CA PHE A 50 1.31 5.06 -7.43
C PHE A 50 0.34 3.98 -6.89
N LEU A 51 0.03 4.03 -5.59
CA LEU A 51 -0.92 3.14 -4.94
C LEU A 51 -2.32 3.75 -4.99
N SER A 52 -3.33 2.94 -5.29
CA SER A 52 -4.73 3.32 -5.21
C SER A 52 -5.46 2.36 -4.27
N PHE A 53 -6.39 2.87 -3.46
CA PHE A 53 -7.11 2.05 -2.49
C PHE A 53 -8.62 2.13 -2.67
N SER A 54 -9.25 0.98 -2.46
CA SER A 54 -10.68 0.79 -2.62
C SER A 54 -11.49 1.56 -1.58
N LYS A 55 -12.73 1.89 -1.96
CA LYS A 55 -13.65 2.68 -1.14
C LYS A 55 -14.80 1.82 -0.62
N ASP A 56 -15.64 2.41 0.22
CA ASP A 56 -16.97 1.87 0.48
C ASP A 56 -17.90 2.18 -0.70
N SER A 57 -17.77 1.38 -1.74
CA SER A 57 -18.51 1.53 -3.01
C SER A 57 -19.30 0.28 -3.36
N ASN A 58 -20.32 0.46 -4.18
CA ASN A 58 -21.04 -0.62 -4.86
C ASN A 58 -20.43 -0.96 -6.22
N ASP A 59 -19.45 -0.20 -6.69
CA ASP A 59 -18.68 -0.53 -7.88
C ASP A 59 -17.76 -1.72 -7.58
N VAL A 60 -17.85 -2.79 -8.37
CA VAL A 60 -17.04 -3.99 -8.20
C VAL A 60 -15.53 -3.69 -8.30
N TYR A 61 -15.13 -2.70 -9.08
CA TYR A 61 -13.70 -2.42 -9.28
C TYR A 61 -13.11 -1.41 -8.28
N ASP A 62 -13.94 -0.71 -7.50
CA ASP A 62 -13.52 0.31 -6.53
C ASP A 62 -14.06 0.01 -5.13
N SER A 63 -14.02 -1.26 -4.72
CA SER A 63 -14.68 -1.72 -3.50
C SER A 63 -13.91 -2.80 -2.75
N VAL A 64 -13.95 -2.73 -1.42
CA VAL A 64 -13.34 -3.74 -0.54
C VAL A 64 -14.15 -5.03 -0.59
N GLN A 65 -13.63 -6.07 -1.23
CA GLN A 65 -14.35 -7.33 -1.42
C GLN A 65 -13.42 -8.49 -1.79
N LYS A 66 -13.98 -9.71 -1.87
CA LYS A 66 -13.24 -10.90 -2.32
C LYS A 66 -12.68 -10.72 -3.73
N LEU A 67 -11.45 -11.18 -3.95
CA LEU A 67 -10.81 -11.24 -5.26
C LEU A 67 -11.68 -12.01 -6.28
N THR A 68 -12.29 -13.12 -5.85
CA THR A 68 -13.16 -13.96 -6.68
C THR A 68 -14.47 -13.28 -7.11
N THR A 69 -14.86 -12.17 -6.47
CA THR A 69 -15.97 -11.33 -6.94
C THR A 69 -15.57 -10.50 -8.16
N ILE A 70 -14.33 -10.03 -8.19
CA ILE A 70 -13.77 -9.22 -9.29
C ILE A 70 -13.37 -10.14 -10.45
N TYR A 71 -12.68 -11.24 -10.13
CA TYR A 71 -12.20 -12.24 -11.08
C TYR A 71 -12.96 -13.55 -10.89
N ASN A 72 -14.16 -13.61 -11.48
CA ASN A 72 -15.11 -14.72 -11.28
C ASN A 72 -14.68 -16.07 -11.87
N PHE A 73 -13.56 -16.12 -12.60
CA PHE A 73 -12.98 -17.33 -13.13
C PHE A 73 -12.02 -18.01 -12.14
N LEU A 74 -11.61 -17.33 -11.06
CA LEU A 74 -10.69 -17.87 -10.07
C LEU A 74 -11.36 -18.94 -9.20
N GLU A 75 -10.55 -19.91 -8.79
CA GLU A 75 -10.97 -21.03 -7.96
C GLU A 75 -11.27 -20.63 -6.50
N PRO A 76 -12.04 -21.43 -5.75
CA PRO A 76 -12.41 -21.11 -4.36
C PRO A 76 -11.23 -20.87 -3.40
N GLU A 77 -10.03 -21.38 -3.71
CA GLU A 77 -8.82 -21.14 -2.93
C GLU A 77 -8.39 -19.66 -2.87
N PHE A 78 -8.84 -18.85 -3.83
CA PHE A 78 -8.63 -17.40 -3.86
C PHE A 78 -9.65 -16.62 -3.02
N GLU A 79 -10.70 -17.25 -2.47
CA GLU A 79 -11.69 -16.57 -1.63
C GLU A 79 -11.11 -15.95 -0.36
N LYS A 80 -9.93 -16.41 0.06
CA LYS A 80 -9.19 -15.88 1.20
C LYS A 80 -8.64 -14.46 0.99
N TYR A 81 -8.55 -14.02 -0.27
CA TYR A 81 -7.99 -12.72 -0.63
C TYR A 81 -9.07 -11.64 -0.71
N ILE A 82 -8.92 -10.61 0.09
CA ILE A 82 -9.81 -9.44 0.14
C ILE A 82 -9.09 -8.26 -0.48
N VAL A 83 -9.53 -7.80 -1.64
CA VAL A 83 -8.97 -6.65 -2.35
C VAL A 83 -9.23 -5.39 -1.55
N ILE A 84 -8.19 -4.59 -1.35
CA ILE A 84 -8.23 -3.28 -0.69
C ILE A 84 -7.61 -2.17 -1.53
N GLY A 85 -7.04 -2.48 -2.69
CA GLY A 85 -6.42 -1.52 -3.58
C GLY A 85 -5.66 -2.18 -4.73
N SER A 86 -4.82 -1.40 -5.39
CA SER A 86 -3.92 -1.86 -6.44
C SER A 86 -2.62 -1.06 -6.45
N CYS A 87 -1.54 -1.65 -6.98
CA CYS A 87 -0.31 -0.94 -7.31
C CYS A 87 -0.37 -0.36 -8.74
N ASN A 88 0.73 0.27 -9.17
CA ASN A 88 0.85 0.95 -10.47
C ASN A 88 0.49 0.07 -11.67
N ASP A 89 0.88 -1.20 -11.63
CA ASP A 89 0.73 -2.11 -12.76
C ASP A 89 -0.65 -2.78 -12.80
N GLY A 90 -1.54 -2.40 -11.87
CA GLY A 90 -2.89 -2.95 -11.76
C GLY A 90 -2.99 -4.19 -10.87
N ASP A 91 -1.86 -4.67 -10.31
CA ASP A 91 -1.86 -5.80 -9.40
C ASP A 91 -2.71 -5.51 -8.15
N PRO A 92 -3.65 -6.39 -7.78
CA PRO A 92 -4.45 -6.23 -6.58
C PRO A 92 -3.59 -6.24 -5.32
N ILE A 93 -3.80 -5.26 -4.44
CA ILE A 93 -3.34 -5.27 -3.05
C ILE A 93 -4.45 -5.93 -2.23
N VAL A 94 -4.11 -6.99 -1.50
CA VAL A 94 -5.08 -7.84 -0.82
C VAL A 94 -4.73 -8.07 0.65
N ILE A 95 -5.75 -8.33 1.46
CA ILE A 95 -5.63 -8.94 2.77
C ILE A 95 -5.81 -10.45 2.61
N ASN A 96 -4.84 -11.24 3.05
CA ASN A 96 -4.88 -12.70 3.06
C ASN A 96 -5.46 -13.22 4.39
N THR A 97 -6.76 -13.46 4.42
CA THR A 97 -7.46 -13.97 5.62
C THR A 97 -7.03 -15.39 6.01
N GLY A 98 -6.43 -16.14 5.08
CA GLY A 98 -5.85 -17.46 5.33
C GLY A 98 -4.47 -17.41 6.01
N ASN A 99 -3.90 -16.21 6.16
CA ASN A 99 -2.56 -15.99 6.70
C ASN A 99 -2.52 -14.78 7.65
N ASN A 100 -3.33 -14.83 8.72
CA ASN A 100 -3.38 -13.81 9.78
C ASN A 100 -3.57 -12.37 9.26
N ASP A 101 -4.37 -12.17 8.21
CA ASP A 101 -4.62 -10.88 7.57
C ASP A 101 -3.33 -10.15 7.10
N ARG A 102 -2.32 -10.90 6.69
CA ARG A 102 -1.14 -10.33 6.01
C ARG A 102 -1.56 -9.57 4.76
N ILE A 103 -0.85 -8.49 4.44
CA ILE A 103 -1.06 -7.73 3.20
C ILE A 103 -0.11 -8.28 2.14
N GLU A 104 -0.67 -8.62 0.99
CA GLU A 104 0.03 -9.18 -0.15
C GLU A 104 -0.35 -8.35 -1.39
N TYR A 105 0.49 -8.35 -2.42
CA TYR A 105 0.05 -7.99 -3.76
C TYR A 105 0.12 -9.22 -4.65
N LEU A 106 -0.76 -9.27 -5.65
CA LEU A 106 -0.93 -10.44 -6.50
C LEU A 106 -0.60 -10.09 -7.94
N ASP A 107 0.43 -10.71 -8.50
CA ASP A 107 0.83 -10.52 -9.90
C ASP A 107 -0.25 -11.07 -10.83
N HIS A 108 -1.04 -10.20 -11.44
CA HIS A 108 -2.17 -10.63 -12.28
C HIS A 108 -1.74 -11.21 -13.64
N GLU A 109 -0.47 -11.01 -14.03
CA GLU A 109 0.13 -11.58 -15.23
C GLU A 109 0.75 -12.96 -14.96
N ASP A 110 1.08 -13.28 -13.70
CA ASP A 110 1.57 -14.58 -13.24
C ASP A 110 0.54 -15.33 -12.37
N TYR A 111 -0.69 -15.45 -12.89
CA TYR A 111 -1.77 -16.22 -12.27
C TYR A 111 -2.03 -15.87 -10.79
N PHE A 112 -1.95 -14.57 -10.46
CA PHE A 112 -2.10 -14.06 -9.09
C PHE A 112 -1.10 -14.69 -8.11
N SER A 113 0.14 -14.90 -8.56
CA SER A 113 1.21 -15.29 -7.66
C SER A 113 1.37 -14.21 -6.59
N SER A 114 1.45 -14.64 -5.33
CA SER A 114 1.43 -13.75 -4.18
C SER A 114 2.83 -13.36 -3.77
N GLN A 115 3.02 -12.07 -3.50
CA GLN A 115 4.25 -11.53 -2.93
C GLN A 115 3.97 -10.67 -1.70
N PRO A 116 4.93 -10.55 -0.76
CA PRO A 116 4.77 -9.75 0.44
C PRO A 116 4.53 -8.26 0.11
N PHE A 117 3.53 -7.67 0.76
CA PHE A 117 3.35 -6.22 0.77
C PHE A 117 3.64 -5.66 2.17
N ASN A 118 2.91 -6.14 3.18
CA ASN A 118 3.12 -5.79 4.58
C ASN A 118 2.64 -6.91 5.52
N SER A 119 3.22 -6.98 6.72
CA SER A 119 2.83 -7.95 7.74
C SER A 119 1.38 -7.80 8.22
N ASP A 120 0.87 -6.57 8.30
CA ASP A 120 -0.54 -6.25 8.63
C ASP A 120 -0.93 -4.81 8.20
N LEU A 121 -2.20 -4.43 8.40
CA LEU A 121 -2.69 -3.07 8.10
C LEU A 121 -1.98 -1.97 8.90
N SER A 122 -1.55 -2.26 10.13
CA SER A 122 -0.84 -1.31 10.97
C SER A 122 0.58 -1.07 10.48
N ALA A 123 1.24 -2.11 9.94
CA ALA A 123 2.53 -2.06 9.27
C ALA A 123 2.42 -1.30 7.94
N MET A 124 1.41 -1.62 7.13
CA MET A 124 1.10 -0.91 5.88
C MET A 124 0.92 0.59 6.13
N ALA A 125 0.10 0.97 7.10
CA ALA A 125 -0.12 2.38 7.45
C ALA A 125 1.17 3.14 7.80
N LYS A 126 2.11 2.50 8.50
CA LYS A 126 3.42 3.09 8.79
C LYS A 126 4.27 3.23 7.53
N CYS A 127 4.29 2.24 6.64
CA CYS A 127 5.01 2.31 5.37
C CYS A 127 4.46 3.43 4.47
N LEU A 128 3.13 3.57 4.39
CA LEU A 128 2.48 4.67 3.67
C LEU A 128 2.91 6.04 4.23
N ILE A 129 2.96 6.18 5.56
CA ILE A 129 3.46 7.42 6.18
C ILE A 129 4.93 7.66 5.88
N ALA A 130 5.77 6.63 5.96
CA ALA A 130 7.20 6.73 5.67
C ALA A 130 7.45 7.24 4.25
N TYR A 131 6.78 6.62 3.26
CA TYR A 131 6.92 7.00 1.87
C TYR A 131 6.34 8.40 1.59
N ARG A 132 5.18 8.74 2.14
CA ARG A 132 4.62 10.10 2.06
C ARG A 132 5.59 11.16 2.62
N ASN A 133 6.21 10.87 3.77
CA ASN A 133 7.15 11.79 4.39
C ASN A 133 8.44 11.93 3.57
N PHE A 134 8.90 10.86 2.92
CA PHE A 134 10.00 10.93 1.97
C PHE A 134 9.67 11.86 0.80
N VAL A 135 8.54 11.65 0.11
CA VAL A 135 8.12 12.52 -1.01
C VAL A 135 8.05 13.98 -0.57
N LYS A 136 7.43 14.27 0.58
CA LYS A 136 7.39 15.62 1.15
C LYS A 136 8.76 16.21 1.41
N ARG A 137 9.68 15.42 1.97
CA ARG A 137 11.04 15.87 2.26
C ARG A 137 11.79 16.23 0.98
N VAL A 138 11.75 15.34 -0.01
CA VAL A 138 12.35 15.55 -1.33
C VAL A 138 11.77 16.81 -1.98
N GLN A 139 10.45 16.96 -1.97
CA GLN A 139 9.81 18.14 -2.56
C GLN A 139 10.15 19.46 -1.85
N THR A 140 10.31 19.41 -0.53
CA THR A 140 10.63 20.59 0.28
C THR A 140 12.08 21.02 0.12
N GLU A 141 13.00 20.06 0.06
CA GLU A 141 14.45 20.32 0.05
C GLU A 141 15.00 20.51 -1.38
N ASN A 142 14.45 19.81 -2.37
CA ASN A 142 15.00 19.73 -3.73
C ASN A 142 14.11 20.43 -4.78
N GLY A 143 12.82 20.63 -4.50
CA GLY A 143 11.88 21.33 -5.39
C GLY A 143 10.58 20.57 -5.63
N GLU A 144 9.51 21.25 -6.04
CA GLU A 144 8.15 20.67 -6.14
C GLU A 144 8.08 19.41 -7.02
N ASP A 145 8.81 19.41 -8.14
CA ASP A 145 8.88 18.30 -9.09
C ASP A 145 9.97 17.27 -8.77
N ALA A 146 10.77 17.49 -7.71
CA ALA A 146 11.98 16.72 -7.45
C ALA A 146 11.73 15.21 -7.28
N PHE A 147 10.61 14.80 -6.70
CA PHE A 147 10.27 13.37 -6.62
C PHE A 147 9.97 12.77 -8.01
N LEU A 148 9.29 13.51 -8.89
CA LEU A 148 9.00 13.06 -10.26
C LEU A 148 10.26 13.02 -11.13
N ASP A 149 11.17 13.97 -10.91
CA ASP A 149 12.47 14.05 -11.58
C ASP A 149 13.52 13.09 -11.00
N SER A 150 13.13 12.25 -10.04
CA SER A 150 14.02 11.37 -9.27
C SER A 150 15.20 12.12 -8.61
N ASP A 151 15.02 13.41 -8.32
CA ASP A 151 16.00 14.27 -7.68
C ASP A 151 15.93 14.14 -6.16
N PHE A 152 16.44 13.01 -5.66
CA PHE A 152 16.62 12.76 -4.23
C PHE A 152 18.06 12.34 -3.91
N THR A 153 18.54 12.76 -2.74
CA THR A 153 19.88 12.45 -2.24
C THR A 153 19.96 11.05 -1.65
N ASP A 154 21.17 10.50 -1.55
CA ASP A 154 21.42 9.23 -0.86
C ASP A 154 20.98 9.27 0.60
N GLU A 155 21.12 10.42 1.27
CA GLU A 155 20.67 10.58 2.66
C GLU A 155 19.15 10.49 2.79
N GLN A 156 18.41 11.14 1.89
CA GLN A 156 16.95 11.05 1.85
C GLN A 156 16.48 9.62 1.57
N PHE A 157 17.14 8.93 0.62
CA PHE A 157 16.82 7.57 0.24
C PHE A 157 17.13 6.55 1.36
N GLU A 158 18.32 6.61 1.97
CA GLU A 158 18.67 5.71 3.08
C GLU A 158 17.80 5.95 4.31
N LYS A 159 17.33 7.18 4.52
CA LYS A 159 16.33 7.47 5.57
C LYS A 159 14.99 6.79 5.27
N LEU A 160 14.49 6.85 4.03
CA LEU A 160 13.28 6.13 3.63
C LEU A 160 13.42 4.63 3.85
N LYS A 161 14.52 4.04 3.38
CA LYS A 161 14.81 2.60 3.54
C LYS A 161 14.81 2.18 5.01
N LEU A 162 15.43 2.98 5.88
CA LEU A 162 15.41 2.73 7.33
C LEU A 162 14.00 2.86 7.92
N ASP A 163 13.22 3.84 7.49
CA ASP A 163 11.86 4.04 7.97
C ASP A 163 10.91 2.92 7.56
N LEU A 164 11.02 2.43 6.31
CA LEU A 164 10.28 1.26 5.83
C LEU A 164 10.66 0.01 6.64
N LYS A 165 11.95 -0.24 6.82
CA LYS A 165 12.43 -1.38 7.62
C LYS A 165 11.96 -1.34 9.09
N ASN A 166 11.91 -0.15 9.68
CA ASN A 166 11.43 0.04 11.06
C ASN A 166 9.89 -0.05 11.15
N ALA A 167 9.19 0.33 10.08
CA ALA A 167 7.74 0.18 9.99
C ALA A 167 7.36 -1.30 9.92
N ASP A 168 8.07 -2.04 9.07
CA ASP A 168 7.84 -3.44 8.77
C ASP A 168 9.08 -4.09 8.16
N SER A 169 9.74 -5.00 8.88
CA SER A 169 10.93 -5.66 8.35
C SER A 169 10.61 -6.67 7.25
N GLU A 170 9.41 -7.27 7.26
CA GLU A 170 8.99 -8.25 6.25
C GLU A 170 8.71 -7.59 4.90
N ALA A 171 8.21 -6.34 4.91
CA ALA A 171 8.03 -5.52 3.72
C ALA A 171 9.34 -5.30 2.93
N MET A 172 10.49 -5.48 3.60
CA MET A 172 11.83 -5.29 3.06
C MET A 172 12.54 -6.60 2.71
N GLU A 173 11.81 -7.73 2.66
CA GLU A 173 12.31 -9.01 2.14
C GLU A 173 12.50 -8.96 0.61
N SER A 174 13.31 -9.89 0.06
CA SER A 174 13.82 -9.83 -1.32
C SER A 174 12.77 -9.81 -2.43
N ASP A 175 11.57 -10.32 -2.17
CA ASP A 175 10.44 -10.36 -3.09
C ASP A 175 9.32 -9.37 -2.71
N GLY A 176 9.51 -8.60 -1.64
CA GLY A 176 8.54 -7.64 -1.14
C GLY A 176 8.36 -6.42 -2.05
N PHE A 177 7.13 -5.89 -2.10
CA PHE A 177 6.78 -4.72 -2.90
C PHE A 177 7.72 -3.53 -2.63
N TRP A 178 7.92 -3.19 -1.36
CA TRP A 178 8.64 -1.97 -0.97
C TRP A 178 10.13 -2.03 -1.34
N LEU A 179 10.75 -3.20 -1.27
CA LEU A 179 12.14 -3.34 -1.70
C LEU A 179 12.26 -3.18 -3.22
N ARG A 180 11.40 -3.86 -4.00
CA ARG A 180 11.38 -3.72 -5.47
C ARG A 180 11.16 -2.27 -5.89
N GLN A 181 10.24 -1.58 -5.22
CA GLN A 181 9.99 -0.17 -5.48
C GLN A 181 11.22 0.70 -5.21
N LEU A 182 11.93 0.47 -4.10
CA LEU A 182 13.16 1.20 -3.80
C LEU A 182 14.26 0.95 -4.85
N GLU A 183 14.36 -0.28 -5.36
CA GLU A 183 15.27 -0.61 -6.46
C GLU A 183 14.88 0.12 -7.74
N MET A 184 13.59 0.19 -8.07
CA MET A 184 13.08 0.97 -9.20
C MET A 184 13.38 2.46 -9.07
N ASP A 185 13.13 3.05 -7.89
CA ASP A 185 13.40 4.47 -7.63
C ASP A 185 14.89 4.80 -7.84
N LEU A 186 15.80 3.90 -7.44
CA LEU A 186 17.24 4.07 -7.67
C LEU A 186 17.61 4.00 -9.14
N VAL A 187 17.07 3.03 -9.89
CA VAL A 187 17.31 2.90 -11.33
C VAL A 187 16.83 4.15 -12.06
N LEU A 188 15.63 4.64 -11.76
CA LEU A 188 15.10 5.87 -12.36
C LEU A 188 15.98 7.09 -12.07
N ARG A 189 16.52 7.21 -10.85
CA ARG A 189 17.47 8.26 -10.52
C ARG A 189 18.79 8.14 -11.27
N GLU A 190 19.31 6.93 -11.45
CA GLU A 190 20.52 6.70 -12.23
C GLU A 190 20.32 7.13 -13.68
N ASP A 191 19.22 6.70 -14.32
CA ASP A 191 18.85 7.08 -15.69
C ASP A 191 18.68 8.60 -15.83
N ALA A 192 17.98 9.26 -14.90
CA ALA A 192 17.80 10.71 -14.90
C ALA A 192 19.11 11.50 -14.76
N ASN A 193 20.13 10.91 -14.11
CA ASN A 193 21.46 11.52 -13.99
C ASN A 193 22.34 11.29 -15.23
N TYR A 194 22.09 10.24 -16.03
CA TYR A 194 22.78 10.03 -17.31
C TYR A 194 22.30 10.99 -18.40
N GLU A 195 21.06 11.47 -18.33
CA GLU A 195 20.47 12.38 -19.32
C GLU A 195 20.78 13.88 -19.10
N LYS A 196 21.39 14.24 -17.97
CA LYS A 196 21.81 15.61 -17.61
C LYS A 196 23.22 15.95 -18.10
#